data_AF-A0A531NBN1-F1
#
_entry.id   AF-A0A531NBN1-F1
#
_cell.length_a   1.000
_cell.length_b   1.000
_cell.length_c   1.000
_cell.angle_alpha   90.00
_cell.angle_beta   90.00
_cell.angle_gamma   90.00
#
_symmetry.space_group_name_H-M   'P 1'
#
loop_
_entity.id
_entity.type
_entity.pdbx_description
1 polymer ?
#
loop_
_entity_poly.entity_id
_entity_poly.type
_entity_poly.pdbx_seq_one_letter_code
_entity_poly.pdbx_strand_id
1 'polypeptide(L)'
;MRSLLFVPGDSERKLEKGFGAGADVVIVDLEDSVAPRNKAQAREIAARFILDRRGQTNSAIYVRINDLSTGLTDDDLAKLVPARPDGIMLPKSNSGQDVQQLAAKLRVREAENDLPDGSIKILPIITETPAGVLAAATYAGASERLAG
;
A
#
# COMPACT_ATOMS: atom_id res chain seq x y z
N MET A 1 -7.26 -14.13 -1.16
CA MET A 1 -6.92 -13.52 0.15
C MET A 1 -8.17 -13.62 1.02
N ARG A 2 -8.13 -14.33 2.15
CA ARG A 2 -9.31 -14.58 3.01
C ARG A 2 -9.45 -13.56 4.13
N SER A 3 -8.34 -13.00 4.60
CA SER A 3 -8.30 -12.04 5.70
C SER A 3 -7.29 -10.92 5.43
N LEU A 4 -7.73 -9.67 5.65
CA LEU A 4 -6.93 -8.46 5.54
C LEU A 4 -6.95 -7.77 6.90
N LEU A 5 -5.80 -7.70 7.58
CA LEU A 5 -5.67 -7.10 8.91
C LEU A 5 -5.03 -5.72 8.80
N PHE A 6 -5.79 -4.66 9.12
CA PHE A 6 -5.27 -3.30 9.17
C PHE A 6 -4.51 -3.02 10.46
N VAL A 7 -3.32 -2.43 10.32
CA VAL A 7 -2.43 -2.11 11.43
C VAL A 7 -1.84 -0.72 11.22
N PRO A 8 -2.00 0.23 12.17
CA PRO A 8 -1.44 1.57 12.04
C PRO A 8 0.08 1.55 11.89
N GLY A 9 0.59 2.24 10.86
CA GLY A 9 2.01 2.29 10.53
C GLY A 9 2.86 3.13 11.50
N ASP A 10 2.24 3.90 12.39
CA ASP A 10 2.92 4.73 13.39
C ASP A 10 3.13 4.01 14.75
N SER A 11 2.83 2.72 14.84
CA SER A 11 2.89 1.97 16.10
C SER A 11 3.59 0.61 15.96
N GLU A 12 4.89 0.56 16.27
CA GLU A 12 5.68 -0.68 16.24
C GLU A 12 5.06 -1.81 17.05
N ARG A 13 4.58 -1.51 18.26
CA ARG A 13 3.90 -2.50 19.11
C ARG A 13 2.70 -3.13 18.43
N LYS A 14 1.94 -2.37 17.62
CA LYS A 14 0.80 -2.91 16.87
C LYS A 14 1.28 -3.68 15.64
N LEU A 15 2.32 -3.21 14.96
CA LEU A 15 2.95 -3.92 13.83
C LEU A 15 3.47 -5.30 14.23
N GLU A 16 4.16 -5.41 15.36
CA GLU A 16 4.63 -6.70 15.91
C GLU A 16 3.47 -7.67 16.14
N LYS A 17 2.38 -7.21 16.76
CA LYS A 17 1.19 -8.03 16.97
C LYS A 17 0.50 -8.41 15.67
N GLY A 18 0.43 -7.48 14.72
CA GLY A 18 -0.20 -7.71 13.41
C GLY A 18 0.51 -8.77 12.58
N PHE A 19 1.84 -8.70 12.51
CA PHE A 19 2.66 -9.66 11.77
C PHE A 19 2.59 -11.08 12.37
N GLY A 20 2.37 -11.18 13.68
CA GLY A 20 2.18 -12.43 14.40
C GLY A 20 0.73 -12.95 14.43
N ALA A 21 -0.24 -12.24 13.86
CA ALA A 21 -1.66 -12.59 13.97
C ALA A 21 -2.12 -13.71 13.02
N GLY A 22 -1.28 -14.10 12.05
CA GLY A 22 -1.60 -15.18 11.11
C GLY A 22 -2.67 -14.82 10.07
N ALA A 23 -2.86 -13.53 9.75
CA ALA A 23 -3.72 -13.09 8.66
C ALA A 23 -3.12 -13.47 7.30
N ASP A 24 -3.94 -13.59 6.25
CA ASP A 24 -3.41 -13.83 4.90
C ASP A 24 -2.63 -12.59 4.43
N VAL A 25 -3.15 -11.39 4.75
CA VAL A 25 -2.52 -10.11 4.44
C VAL A 25 -2.53 -9.18 5.64
N VAL A 26 -1.41 -8.55 5.92
CA VAL A 26 -1.30 -7.43 6.86
C VAL A 26 -1.22 -6.14 6.06
N ILE A 27 -2.16 -5.22 6.30
CA ILE A 27 -2.17 -3.87 5.74
C ILE A 27 -1.54 -2.92 6.74
N VAL A 28 -0.30 -2.49 6.48
CA VAL A 28 0.32 -1.39 7.20
C VAL A 28 -0.31 -0.09 6.74
N ASP A 29 -1.01 0.61 7.62
CA ASP A 29 -1.84 1.74 7.25
C ASP A 29 -1.11 3.07 7.53
N LEU A 30 -0.89 3.86 6.48
CA LEU A 30 -0.37 5.22 6.56
C LEU A 30 -1.46 6.27 6.36
N GLU A 31 -2.69 5.86 6.11
CA GLU A 31 -3.81 6.74 5.79
C GLU A 31 -4.65 7.06 7.04
N ASP A 32 -5.92 6.68 7.10
CA ASP A 32 -6.87 7.21 8.08
C ASP A 32 -6.54 6.84 9.54
N SER A 33 -5.74 5.79 9.79
CA SER A 33 -5.31 5.46 11.16
C SER A 33 -4.13 6.29 11.68
N VAL A 34 -3.53 7.15 10.85
CA VAL A 34 -2.36 7.96 11.21
C VAL A 34 -2.74 9.45 11.19
N ALA A 35 -2.47 10.15 12.28
CA ALA A 35 -2.72 11.59 12.36
C ALA A 35 -1.83 12.36 11.35
N PRO A 36 -2.31 13.47 10.74
CA PRO A 36 -1.54 14.21 9.72
C PRO A 36 -0.11 14.58 10.14
N ARG A 37 0.08 15.03 11.39
CA ARG A 37 1.40 15.37 11.95
C ARG A 37 2.35 14.18 12.09
N ASN A 38 1.84 12.95 12.10
CA ASN A 38 2.61 11.73 12.29
C ASN A 38 2.97 11.05 10.95
N LYS A 39 2.45 11.50 9.80
CA LYS A 39 2.60 10.82 8.51
C LYS A 39 4.06 10.57 8.13
N ALA A 40 4.91 11.58 8.29
CA ALA A 40 6.34 11.45 8.00
C ALA A 40 7.00 10.39 8.90
N GLN A 41 6.73 10.41 10.20
CA GLN A 41 7.26 9.42 11.14
C GLN A 41 6.71 8.01 10.87
N ALA A 42 5.42 7.90 10.52
CA ALA A 42 4.78 6.63 10.21
C ALA A 42 5.42 5.94 9.01
N ARG A 43 5.84 6.70 7.97
CA ARG A 43 6.58 6.14 6.83
C ARG A 43 7.90 5.51 7.26
N GLU A 44 8.67 6.22 8.09
CA GLU A 44 9.96 5.72 8.57
C GLU A 44 9.79 4.45 9.40
N ILE A 45 8.82 4.46 10.32
CA ILE A 45 8.50 3.30 11.16
C ILE A 45 8.07 2.12 10.28
N ALA A 46 7.11 2.32 9.39
CA ALA A 46 6.60 1.28 8.50
C ALA A 46 7.70 0.69 7.62
N ALA A 47 8.49 1.52 6.94
CA ALA A 47 9.56 1.07 6.05
C ALA A 47 10.63 0.27 6.80
N ARG A 48 11.11 0.79 7.95
CA ARG A 48 12.07 0.07 8.80
C ARG A 48 11.49 -1.25 9.29
N PHE A 49 10.26 -1.24 9.79
CA PHE A 49 9.63 -2.43 10.34
C PHE A 49 9.48 -3.52 9.28
N ILE A 50 9.04 -3.17 8.07
CA ILE A 50 8.89 -4.13 6.97
C ILE A 50 10.26 -4.71 6.60
N LEU A 51 11.30 -3.88 6.44
CA LEU A 51 12.67 -4.34 6.14
C LEU A 51 13.17 -5.35 7.18
N ASP A 52 13.01 -5.03 8.47
CA ASP A 52 13.57 -5.84 9.56
C ASP A 52 12.78 -7.14 9.79
N ARG A 53 11.47 -7.14 9.51
CA ARG A 53 10.54 -8.19 9.96
C ARG A 53 9.90 -8.99 8.83
N ARG A 54 10.10 -8.65 7.55
CA ARG A 54 9.49 -9.38 6.42
C ARG A 54 9.73 -10.88 6.46
N GLY A 55 10.93 -11.33 6.85
CA GLY A 55 11.25 -12.76 6.95
C GLY A 55 10.64 -13.49 8.16
N GLN A 56 9.91 -12.79 9.03
CA GLN A 56 9.33 -13.33 10.27
C GLN A 56 7.82 -13.57 10.16
N THR A 57 7.21 -13.29 9.02
CA THR A 57 5.78 -13.52 8.77
C THR A 57 5.56 -14.25 7.45
N ASN A 58 4.51 -15.07 7.40
CA ASN A 58 4.03 -15.70 6.16
C ASN A 58 2.91 -14.90 5.49
N SER A 59 2.46 -13.82 6.14
CA SER A 59 1.45 -12.92 5.59
C SER A 59 2.04 -12.13 4.43
N ALA A 60 1.23 -11.87 3.39
CA ALA A 60 1.58 -10.82 2.43
C ALA A 60 1.51 -9.46 3.14
N ILE A 61 2.48 -8.60 2.86
CA ILE A 61 2.59 -7.28 3.46
C ILE A 61 2.16 -6.25 2.42
N TYR A 62 1.03 -5.62 2.68
CA TYR A 62 0.56 -4.50 1.87
C TYR A 62 0.67 -3.22 2.69
N VAL A 63 0.87 -2.09 2.01
CA VAL A 63 0.87 -0.79 2.66
C VAL A 63 -0.25 0.06 2.08
N ARG A 64 -1.18 0.52 2.91
CA ARG A 64 -2.17 1.52 2.51
C ARG A 64 -1.52 2.89 2.56
N ILE A 65 -1.24 3.42 1.38
CA ILE A 65 -0.67 4.76 1.19
C ILE A 65 -1.74 5.83 1.40
N ASN A 66 -1.33 7.10 1.43
CA ASN A 66 -2.26 8.21 1.36
C ASN A 66 -2.83 8.36 -0.05
N ASP A 67 -4.07 8.82 -0.11
CA ASP A 67 -4.81 9.06 -1.35
C ASP A 67 -4.04 9.95 -2.34
N LEU A 68 -4.23 9.69 -3.65
CA LEU A 68 -3.50 10.36 -4.73
C LEU A 68 -3.69 11.88 -4.74
N SER A 69 -4.80 12.41 -4.21
CA SER A 69 -5.08 13.84 -4.17
C SER A 69 -4.36 14.58 -3.04
N THR A 70 -3.80 13.86 -2.07
CA THR A 70 -3.20 14.46 -0.86
C THR A 70 -1.83 15.09 -1.08
N GLY A 71 -1.16 14.77 -2.21
CA GLY A 71 0.23 15.14 -2.45
C GLY A 71 1.25 14.33 -1.62
N LEU A 72 0.82 13.36 -0.82
CA LEU A 72 1.66 12.57 0.07
C LEU A 72 2.13 11.23 -0.53
N THR A 73 1.52 10.80 -1.63
CA THR A 73 1.80 9.50 -2.26
C THR A 73 3.27 9.34 -2.64
N ASP A 74 3.91 10.37 -3.20
CA ASP A 74 5.29 10.25 -3.67
C ASP A 74 6.30 10.06 -2.53
N ASP A 75 6.02 10.66 -1.36
CA ASP A 75 6.78 10.45 -0.13
C ASP A 75 6.54 9.06 0.45
N ASP A 76 5.29 8.58 0.41
CA ASP A 76 4.95 7.21 0.84
C ASP A 76 5.74 6.21 0.00
N LEU A 77 5.66 6.31 -1.34
CA LEU A 77 6.33 5.39 -2.25
C LEU A 77 7.86 5.48 -2.15
N ALA A 78 8.43 6.68 -2.00
CA ALA A 78 9.88 6.85 -1.84
C ALA A 78 10.43 6.07 -0.63
N LYS A 79 9.65 5.96 0.44
CA LYS A 79 10.06 5.25 1.67
C LYS A 79 9.72 3.77 1.63
N LEU A 80 8.60 3.39 1.03
CA LEU A 80 8.08 2.03 1.09
C LEU A 80 8.61 1.11 0.00
N VAL A 81 8.87 1.61 -1.21
CA VAL A 81 9.37 0.75 -2.30
C VAL A 81 10.73 0.10 -1.97
N PRO A 82 11.70 0.80 -1.36
CA PRO A 82 12.93 0.16 -0.87
C PRO A 82 12.68 -0.95 0.16
N ALA A 83 11.59 -0.88 0.92
CA ALA A 83 11.18 -1.90 1.88
C ALA A 83 10.52 -3.14 1.24
N ARG A 84 10.28 -3.11 -0.06
CA ARG A 84 9.78 -4.22 -0.88
C ARG A 84 8.50 -4.88 -0.32
N PRO A 85 7.42 -4.11 -0.03
CA PRO A 85 6.13 -4.70 0.31
C PRO A 85 5.60 -5.51 -0.89
N ASP A 86 4.73 -6.48 -0.62
CA ASP A 86 4.12 -7.32 -1.66
C ASP A 86 3.07 -6.53 -2.47
N GLY A 87 2.50 -5.48 -1.88
CA GLY A 87 1.60 -4.59 -2.59
C GLY A 87 1.36 -3.25 -1.92
N ILE A 88 0.76 -2.34 -2.69
CA ILE A 88 0.22 -1.08 -2.22
C ILE A 88 -1.29 -1.17 -2.26
N MET A 89 -1.94 -0.83 -1.14
CA MET A 89 -3.36 -0.58 -1.11
C MET A 89 -3.62 0.89 -1.46
N LEU A 90 -4.38 1.12 -2.52
CA LEU A 90 -4.72 2.46 -3.02
C LEU A 90 -6.10 2.86 -2.46
N PRO A 91 -6.17 3.75 -1.46
CA PRO A 91 -7.46 4.22 -0.95
C PRO A 91 -8.14 5.14 -1.95
N LYS A 92 -9.45 5.31 -1.79
CA LYS A 92 -10.31 6.28 -2.46
C LYS A 92 -10.12 6.31 -3.98
N SER A 93 -9.84 5.14 -4.55
CA SER A 93 -9.63 5.00 -5.99
C SER A 93 -10.93 5.29 -6.73
N ASN A 94 -10.90 6.23 -7.66
CA ASN A 94 -12.06 6.70 -8.40
C ASN A 94 -12.22 6.05 -9.77
N SER A 95 -11.17 5.43 -10.33
CA SER A 95 -11.25 4.67 -11.59
C SER A 95 -10.01 3.80 -11.84
N GLY A 96 -10.02 3.00 -12.90
CA GLY A 96 -8.85 2.32 -13.41
C GLY A 96 -7.70 3.26 -13.81
N GLN A 97 -7.98 4.53 -14.11
CA GLN A 97 -6.94 5.53 -14.39
C GLN A 97 -6.06 5.80 -13.15
N ASP A 98 -6.65 5.77 -11.95
CA ASP A 98 -5.89 5.95 -10.70
C ASP A 98 -4.92 4.78 -10.48
N VAL A 99 -5.34 3.57 -10.84
CA VAL A 99 -4.48 2.38 -10.82
C VAL A 99 -3.34 2.52 -11.82
N GLN A 100 -3.61 3.01 -13.03
CA GLN A 100 -2.57 3.27 -14.04
C GLN A 100 -1.58 4.34 -13.58
N GLN A 101 -2.08 5.41 -12.96
CA GLN A 101 -1.25 6.47 -12.39
C GLN A 101 -0.32 5.92 -11.31
N LEU A 102 -0.85 5.13 -10.36
CA LEU A 102 -0.04 4.50 -9.33
C LEU A 102 0.95 3.48 -9.94
N ALA A 103 0.53 2.70 -10.94
CA ALA A 103 1.40 1.75 -11.63
C ALA A 103 2.59 2.43 -12.33
N ALA A 104 2.37 3.62 -12.93
CA ALA A 104 3.44 4.41 -13.53
C ALA A 104 4.43 4.91 -12.46
N LYS A 105 3.93 5.42 -11.32
CA LYS A 105 4.78 5.83 -10.19
C LYS A 105 5.60 4.66 -9.63
N LEU A 106 4.98 3.49 -9.44
CA LEU A 106 5.65 2.28 -8.96
C LEU A 106 6.73 1.80 -9.92
N ARG A 107 6.49 1.83 -11.24
CA ARG A 107 7.51 1.44 -12.23
C ARG A 107 8.78 2.27 -12.10
N VAL A 108 8.66 3.59 -11.93
CA VAL A 108 9.81 4.47 -11.74
C VAL A 108 10.53 4.12 -10.45
N ARG A 109 9.79 4.00 -9.33
CA ARG A 109 10.39 3.69 -8.03
C ARG A 109 11.04 2.31 -7.98
N GLU A 110 10.46 1.31 -8.62
CA GLU A 110 11.05 -0.02 -8.73
C GLU A 110 12.36 0.02 -9.51
N ALA A 111 12.39 0.73 -10.64
CA ALA A 111 13.61 0.93 -11.42
C ALA A 111 14.70 1.67 -10.61
N GLU A 112 14.34 2.69 -9.84
CA GLU A 112 15.26 3.40 -8.93
C GLU A 112 15.82 2.53 -7.81
N ASN A 113 15.20 1.38 -7.51
CA ASN A 113 15.54 0.48 -6.41
C ASN A 113 15.98 -0.91 -6.88
N ASP A 114 16.34 -1.06 -8.15
CA ASP A 114 16.77 -2.31 -8.78
C ASP A 114 15.76 -3.46 -8.60
N LEU A 115 14.46 -3.13 -8.65
CA LEU A 115 13.36 -4.09 -8.59
C LEU A 115 12.82 -4.36 -10.00
N PRO A 116 12.46 -5.61 -10.34
CA PRO A 116 11.75 -5.92 -11.58
C PRO A 116 10.43 -5.16 -11.68
N ASP A 117 10.08 -4.70 -12.89
CA ASP A 117 8.77 -4.07 -13.14
C ASP A 117 7.63 -5.04 -12.80
N GLY A 118 6.70 -4.58 -11.97
CA GLY A 118 5.54 -5.36 -11.55
C GLY A 118 5.75 -6.12 -10.24
N SER A 119 6.87 -5.90 -9.55
CA SER A 119 7.19 -6.54 -8.26
C SER A 119 6.15 -6.24 -7.18
N ILE A 120 5.66 -4.99 -7.14
CA ILE A 120 4.71 -4.50 -6.16
C ILE A 120 3.31 -4.44 -6.80
N LYS A 121 2.36 -5.18 -6.23
CA LYS A 121 0.96 -5.21 -6.69
C LYS A 121 0.15 -4.00 -6.20
N ILE A 122 -1.01 -3.76 -6.80
CA ILE A 122 -1.94 -2.68 -6.44
C ILE A 122 -3.29 -3.29 -6.08
N LEU A 123 -3.74 -3.05 -4.85
CA LEU A 123 -5.08 -3.38 -4.37
C LEU A 123 -5.89 -2.09 -4.17
N PRO A 124 -6.75 -1.69 -5.12
CA PRO A 124 -7.55 -0.48 -4.97
C PRO A 124 -8.76 -0.70 -4.07
N ILE A 125 -9.09 0.29 -3.25
CA ILE A 125 -10.38 0.37 -2.57
C ILE A 125 -11.32 1.21 -3.45
N ILE A 126 -12.23 0.53 -4.15
CA ILE A 126 -13.08 1.15 -5.19
C ILE A 126 -14.44 1.64 -4.65
N THR A 127 -14.78 1.31 -3.40
CA THR A 127 -16.11 1.57 -2.81
C THR A 127 -16.12 2.74 -1.82
N GLU A 128 -15.00 3.46 -1.66
CA GLU A 128 -14.88 4.57 -0.71
C GLU A 128 -15.45 5.89 -1.24
N THR A 129 -15.65 6.01 -2.57
CA THR A 129 -16.23 7.19 -3.21
C THR A 129 -17.35 6.80 -4.17
N PRO A 130 -18.36 7.68 -4.39
CA PRO A 130 -19.38 7.43 -5.41
C PRO A 130 -18.79 7.27 -6.82
N ALA A 131 -17.74 8.02 -7.14
CA ALA A 131 -17.06 7.95 -8.43
C ALA A 131 -16.42 6.57 -8.65
N GLY A 132 -15.72 6.02 -7.67
CA GLY A 132 -15.12 4.69 -7.74
C GLY A 132 -16.15 3.59 -7.99
N VAL A 133 -17.29 3.65 -7.29
CA VAL A 133 -18.40 2.70 -7.49
C VAL A 133 -18.96 2.79 -8.90
N LEU A 134 -19.23 3.99 -9.41
CA LEU A 134 -19.77 4.21 -10.74
C LEU A 134 -18.77 3.84 -11.86
N ALA A 135 -17.47 3.89 -11.57
CA ALA A 135 -16.40 3.56 -12.50
C ALA A 135 -15.87 2.12 -12.36
N ALA A 136 -16.51 1.24 -11.57
CA ALA A 136 -16.01 -0.10 -11.26
C ALA A 136 -15.60 -0.93 -12.49
N ALA A 137 -16.30 -0.78 -13.62
CA ALA A 137 -15.97 -1.48 -14.86
C ALA A 137 -14.59 -1.08 -15.45
N THR A 138 -14.09 0.11 -15.13
CA THR A 138 -12.82 0.64 -15.68
C THR A 138 -11.59 0.01 -15.06
N TYR A 139 -11.72 -0.71 -13.93
CA TYR A 139 -10.60 -1.39 -13.29
C TYR A 139 -10.15 -2.63 -14.04
N ALA A 140 -11.07 -3.32 -14.73
CA ALA A 140 -10.75 -4.52 -15.49
C ALA A 140 -9.69 -4.21 -16.57
N GLY A 141 -8.54 -4.88 -16.48
CA GLY A 141 -7.43 -4.66 -17.42
C GLY A 141 -6.69 -3.33 -17.25
N ALA A 142 -6.95 -2.57 -16.18
CA ALA A 142 -6.28 -1.28 -15.96
C ALA A 142 -4.76 -1.41 -15.81
N SER A 143 -4.27 -2.50 -15.22
CA SER A 143 -2.84 -2.77 -15.02
C SER A 143 -2.58 -4.23 -14.68
N GLU A 144 -1.44 -4.77 -15.13
CA GLU A 144 -0.90 -6.10 -14.73
C GLU A 144 -0.54 -6.18 -13.23
N ARG A 145 -0.49 -5.01 -12.55
CA ARG A 145 -0.30 -4.91 -11.10
C ARG A 145 -1.58 -5.10 -10.32
N LEU A 146 -2.75 -4.98 -10.95
CA LEU A 146 -4.03 -5.04 -10.27
C LEU A 146 -4.18 -6.38 -9.54
N ALA A 147 -4.59 -6.31 -8.28
CA ALA A 147 -4.88 -7.45 -7.42
C ALA A 147 -6.17 -7.19 -6.65
N GLY A 148 -6.84 -8.28 -6.24
CA GLY A 148 -8.11 -8.25 -5.53
C GLY A 148 -9.31 -8.55 -6.41
#